data_AF-A0A1Q3W953-F1
#
_entry.id   AF-A0A1Q3W953-F1
#
_cell.length_a   1.000
_cell.length_b   1.000
_cell.length_c   1.000
_cell.angle_alpha   90.00
_cell.angle_beta   90.00
_cell.angle_gamma   90.00
#
_symmetry.space_group_name_H-M   'P 1'
#
loop_
_entity.id
_entity.type
_entity.pdbx_description
1 polymer ?
#
loop_
_entity_poly.entity_id
_entity_poly.type
_entity_poly.pdbx_seq_one_letter_code
_entity_poly.pdbx_strand_id
1 'polypeptide(L)'
;MAIGNQVIRIRRASDGQEMYQVTTNRDTDVYPLTSAGQAAFEAAASAGSFTLIVDNGLVIAAGTRPPLVKPGTGTGGVFSLKLQAENATGTGNYSGVPGDNTFRGPYSTSGDYLLYAISDVPITASNYTLSIRYQTNSQTSGLGTVIVNNGMTIDFPLEGADGGQRTYIMSISLNAGTNRIRLQGKSGTAFNVDYIMITRQAS
;
A
#
# COMPACT_ATOMS: atom_id res chain seq x y z
N MET A 1 -21.05 -37.55 -1.90
CA MET A 1 -21.05 -36.15 -1.49
C MET A 1 -20.16 -35.36 -2.44
N ALA A 2 -20.75 -34.71 -3.44
CA ALA A 2 -20.02 -33.83 -4.35
C ALA A 2 -20.20 -32.39 -3.84
N ILE A 3 -19.17 -31.85 -3.20
CA ILE A 3 -19.15 -30.44 -2.81
C ILE A 3 -18.52 -29.67 -3.97
N GLY A 4 -19.31 -28.81 -4.61
CA GLY A 4 -18.88 -28.00 -5.75
C GLY A 4 -18.75 -26.52 -5.37
N ASN A 5 -17.72 -25.85 -5.90
CA ASN A 5 -17.64 -24.39 -5.82
C ASN A 5 -18.74 -23.77 -6.70
N GLN A 6 -19.53 -22.89 -6.09
CA GLN A 6 -20.61 -22.16 -6.74
C GLN A 6 -20.33 -20.66 -6.68
N VAL A 7 -20.43 -19.98 -7.83
CA VAL A 7 -20.30 -18.51 -7.89
C VAL A 7 -21.61 -17.86 -7.48
N ILE A 8 -21.53 -16.85 -6.61
CA ILE A 8 -22.63 -15.99 -6.17
C ILE A 8 -22.27 -14.54 -6.52
N ARG A 9 -23.28 -13.76 -6.94
CA ARG A 9 -23.15 -12.34 -7.28
C ARG A 9 -23.81 -11.50 -6.19
N ILE A 10 -23.05 -10.60 -5.57
CA ILE A 10 -23.59 -9.62 -4.63
C ILE A 10 -24.19 -8.49 -5.42
N ARG A 11 -25.46 -8.18 -5.17
CA ARG A 11 -26.21 -7.10 -5.83
C ARG A 11 -26.76 -6.11 -4.81
N ARG A 12 -26.80 -4.84 -5.19
CA ARG A 12 -27.46 -3.81 -4.38
C ARG A 12 -28.98 -3.94 -4.54
N ALA A 13 -29.70 -3.99 -3.42
CA ALA A 13 -31.15 -4.21 -3.43
C ALA A 13 -31.95 -3.06 -4.06
N SER A 14 -31.40 -1.83 -4.11
CA SER A 14 -32.11 -0.65 -4.60
C SER A 14 -32.24 -0.58 -6.12
N ASP A 15 -31.25 -1.09 -6.85
CA ASP A 15 -31.13 -0.94 -8.31
C ASP A 15 -30.74 -2.25 -9.03
N GLY A 16 -30.49 -3.33 -8.28
CA GLY A 16 -30.06 -4.61 -8.82
C GLY A 16 -28.61 -4.60 -9.34
N GLN A 17 -27.85 -3.53 -9.13
CA GLN A 17 -26.48 -3.40 -9.61
C GLN A 17 -25.62 -4.51 -9.01
N GLU A 18 -24.93 -5.29 -9.86
CA GLU A 18 -23.91 -6.25 -9.44
C GLU A 18 -22.70 -5.47 -8.88
N MET A 19 -22.37 -5.72 -7.62
CA MET A 19 -21.27 -5.08 -6.91
C MET A 19 -19.98 -5.89 -7.09
N TYR A 20 -20.05 -7.21 -6.88
CA TYR A 20 -18.92 -8.13 -7.00
C TYR A 20 -19.36 -9.60 -6.95
N GLN A 21 -18.41 -10.50 -7.26
CA GLN A 21 -18.60 -11.94 -7.21
C GLN A 21 -17.84 -12.56 -6.03
N VAL A 22 -18.42 -13.64 -5.50
CA VAL A 22 -17.86 -14.48 -4.43
C VAL A 22 -18.13 -15.94 -4.77
N THR A 23 -17.46 -16.85 -4.08
CA THR A 23 -17.71 -18.29 -4.19
C THR A 23 -18.26 -18.83 -2.87
N THR A 24 -18.99 -19.93 -2.95
CA THR A 24 -19.38 -20.74 -1.80
C THR A 24 -19.36 -22.21 -2.16
N ASN A 25 -19.51 -23.07 -1.16
CA ASN A 25 -19.62 -24.51 -1.35
C ASN A 25 -21.09 -24.90 -1.44
N ARG A 26 -21.47 -25.54 -2.54
CA ARG A 26 -22.77 -26.18 -2.72
C ARG A 26 -22.65 -27.66 -2.43
N ASP A 27 -23.43 -28.14 -1.48
CA ASP A 27 -23.65 -29.57 -1.26
C ASP A 27 -24.79 -30.05 -2.17
N THR A 28 -24.49 -30.93 -3.11
CA THR A 28 -25.50 -31.46 -4.06
C THR A 28 -26.47 -32.46 -3.43
N ASP A 29 -26.19 -32.97 -2.24
CA ASP A 29 -27.10 -33.87 -1.52
C ASP A 29 -28.23 -33.05 -0.87
N VAL A 30 -27.93 -31.82 -0.43
CA VAL A 30 -28.91 -30.86 0.12
C VAL A 30 -29.55 -30.00 -0.97
N TYR A 31 -28.76 -29.60 -1.99
CA TYR A 31 -29.19 -28.76 -3.10
C TYR A 31 -28.91 -29.45 -4.45
N PRO A 32 -29.73 -30.43 -4.86
CA PRO A 32 -29.51 -31.21 -6.08
C PRO A 32 -29.36 -30.35 -7.33
N LEU A 33 -28.64 -30.85 -8.34
CA LEU A 33 -28.48 -30.21 -9.65
C LEU A 33 -29.74 -30.35 -10.53
N THR A 34 -30.89 -30.03 -9.96
CA THR A 34 -32.20 -29.98 -10.61
C THR A 34 -32.77 -28.57 -10.52
N SER A 35 -33.81 -28.25 -11.29
CA SER A 35 -34.48 -26.94 -11.21
C SER A 35 -34.99 -26.61 -9.79
N ALA A 36 -35.54 -27.61 -9.08
CA ALA A 36 -36.00 -27.45 -7.71
C ALA A 36 -34.83 -27.22 -6.73
N GLY A 37 -33.73 -27.97 -6.87
CA GLY A 37 -32.55 -27.79 -6.02
C GLY A 37 -31.81 -26.47 -6.28
N GLN A 38 -31.83 -25.97 -7.52
CA GLN A 38 -31.34 -24.63 -7.86
C GLN A 38 -32.17 -23.54 -7.18
N ALA A 39 -33.51 -23.62 -7.27
CA ALA A 39 -34.40 -22.65 -6.62
C ALA A 39 -34.22 -22.64 -5.10
N ALA A 40 -34.07 -23.82 -4.47
CA ALA A 40 -33.78 -23.93 -3.04
C ALA A 40 -32.41 -23.32 -2.66
N PHE A 41 -31.38 -23.54 -3.48
CA PHE A 41 -30.06 -22.95 -3.27
C PHE A 41 -30.10 -21.42 -3.37
N GLU A 42 -30.78 -20.87 -4.38
CA GLU A 42 -30.93 -19.41 -4.56
C GLU A 42 -31.70 -18.76 -3.41
N ALA A 43 -32.74 -19.43 -2.90
CA ALA A 43 -33.48 -18.97 -1.73
C ALA A 43 -32.59 -18.94 -0.47
N ALA A 44 -31.82 -20.00 -0.22
CA ALA A 44 -30.88 -20.07 0.90
C ALA A 44 -29.74 -19.03 0.77
N ALA A 45 -29.24 -18.79 -0.44
CA ALA A 45 -28.24 -17.77 -0.70
C ALA A 45 -28.78 -16.36 -0.44
N SER A 46 -30.02 -16.10 -0.86
CA SER A 46 -30.70 -14.83 -0.60
C SER A 46 -31.01 -14.62 0.88
N ALA A 47 -31.22 -15.70 1.65
CA ALA A 47 -31.38 -15.69 3.09
C ALA A 47 -30.04 -15.56 3.86
N GLY A 48 -28.90 -15.59 3.16
CA GLY A 48 -27.57 -15.49 3.77
C GLY A 48 -27.08 -16.77 4.45
N SER A 49 -27.60 -17.95 4.09
CA SER A 49 -27.29 -19.22 4.75
C SER A 49 -25.89 -19.76 4.49
N PHE A 50 -25.10 -19.13 3.62
CA PHE A 50 -23.79 -19.63 3.21
C PHE A 50 -22.66 -18.70 3.63
N THR A 51 -21.53 -19.31 3.99
CA THR A 51 -20.24 -18.61 4.05
C THR A 51 -19.77 -18.30 2.64
N LEU A 52 -19.37 -17.06 2.39
CA LEU A 52 -18.94 -16.59 1.07
C LEU A 52 -17.46 -16.28 1.10
N ILE A 53 -16.74 -16.70 0.08
CA ILE A 53 -15.31 -16.47 -0.10
C ILE A 53 -15.13 -15.47 -1.23
N VAL A 54 -14.49 -14.34 -0.92
CA VAL A 54 -14.10 -13.33 -1.90
C VAL A 54 -12.88 -13.84 -2.66
N ASP A 55 -12.70 -13.42 -3.91
CA ASP A 55 -11.55 -13.82 -4.75
C ASP A 55 -10.16 -13.53 -4.12
N ASN A 56 -10.08 -12.58 -3.19
CA ASN A 56 -8.89 -12.28 -2.39
C ASN A 56 -8.75 -13.13 -1.11
N GLY A 57 -9.56 -14.18 -0.96
CA GLY A 57 -9.51 -15.11 0.18
C GLY A 57 -10.22 -14.63 1.44
N LEU A 58 -10.79 -13.42 1.46
CA LEU A 58 -11.56 -12.94 2.60
C LEU A 58 -12.91 -13.66 2.72
N VAL A 59 -13.37 -13.81 3.97
CA VAL A 59 -14.59 -14.55 4.29
C VAL A 59 -15.69 -13.58 4.73
N ILE A 60 -16.88 -13.73 4.13
CA ILE A 60 -18.13 -13.15 4.62
C ILE A 60 -18.88 -14.29 5.31
N ALA A 61 -19.09 -14.15 6.62
CA ALA A 61 -19.73 -15.19 7.42
C ALA A 61 -21.22 -15.35 7.06
N ALA A 62 -21.72 -16.59 7.15
CA ALA A 62 -23.15 -16.87 7.04
C ALA A 62 -23.96 -16.05 8.06
N GLY A 63 -25.19 -15.68 7.70
CA GLY A 63 -26.09 -14.87 8.51
C GLY A 63 -25.75 -13.37 8.56
N THR A 64 -24.70 -12.94 7.86
CA THR A 64 -24.35 -11.51 7.76
C THR A 64 -24.87 -10.91 6.46
N ARG A 65 -25.20 -9.60 6.48
CA ARG A 65 -25.53 -8.86 5.26
C ARG A 65 -24.22 -8.53 4.53
N PRO A 66 -24.01 -9.00 3.29
CA PRO A 66 -22.79 -8.68 2.55
C PRO A 66 -22.65 -7.17 2.36
N PRO A 67 -21.44 -6.60 2.51
CA PRO A 67 -21.22 -5.18 2.29
C PRO A 67 -21.43 -4.83 0.80
N LEU A 68 -21.82 -3.59 0.52
CA LEU A 68 -21.97 -3.12 -0.87
C LEU A 68 -20.60 -2.84 -1.52
N VAL A 69 -19.56 -2.62 -0.72
CA VAL A 69 -18.17 -2.51 -1.19
C VAL A 69 -17.50 -3.86 -0.97
N LYS A 70 -16.88 -4.40 -2.02
CA LYS A 70 -16.21 -5.70 -1.94
C LYS A 70 -15.12 -5.67 -0.86
N PRO A 71 -15.14 -6.62 0.11
CA PRO A 71 -14.13 -6.72 1.15
C PRO A 71 -12.73 -6.78 0.55
N GLY A 72 -11.81 -5.96 1.09
CA GLY A 72 -10.44 -5.86 0.58
C GLY A 72 -10.29 -5.10 -0.76
N THR A 73 -11.36 -4.50 -1.28
CA THR A 73 -11.31 -3.61 -2.47
C THR A 73 -11.94 -2.23 -2.23
N GLY A 74 -12.14 -1.85 -0.96
CA GLY A 74 -12.45 -0.48 -0.55
C GLY A 74 -11.35 0.12 0.31
N THR A 75 -10.83 1.29 -0.12
CA THR A 75 -10.24 2.37 0.70
C THR A 75 -9.77 2.00 2.11
N GLY A 76 -8.57 1.43 2.21
CA GLY A 76 -8.04 1.00 3.50
C GLY A 76 -6.89 0.00 3.45
N GLY A 77 -6.29 -0.27 2.29
CA GLY A 77 -5.19 -1.23 2.21
C GLY A 77 -4.06 -0.81 3.14
N VAL A 78 -3.67 -1.71 4.06
CA VAL A 78 -2.37 -1.61 4.73
C VAL A 78 -1.34 -1.62 3.61
N PHE A 79 -0.48 -0.63 3.59
CA PHE A 79 0.64 -0.53 2.66
C PHE A 79 1.92 -0.43 3.47
N SER A 80 2.93 -1.18 3.08
CA SER A 80 4.26 -1.11 3.67
C SER A 80 5.28 -1.44 2.60
N LEU A 81 6.16 -0.49 2.32
CA LEU A 81 7.23 -0.65 1.36
C LEU A 81 8.50 -0.02 1.91
N LYS A 82 9.58 -0.79 1.94
CA LYS A 82 10.93 -0.30 2.24
C LYS A 82 11.75 -0.30 0.96
N LEU A 83 12.39 0.83 0.66
CA LEU A 83 13.26 0.99 -0.48
C LEU A 83 14.62 1.50 -0.02
N GLN A 84 15.65 0.74 -0.32
CA GLN A 84 17.01 1.11 0.01
C GLN A 84 17.53 2.21 -0.94
N ALA A 85 18.34 3.14 -0.44
CA ALA A 85 18.82 4.30 -1.19
C ALA A 85 19.76 3.92 -2.34
N GLU A 86 20.56 2.89 -2.13
CA GLU A 86 21.52 2.35 -3.09
C GLU A 86 20.88 1.61 -4.27
N ASN A 87 19.63 1.16 -4.10
CA ASN A 87 18.83 0.61 -5.20
C ASN A 87 18.02 1.67 -5.96
N ALA A 88 17.99 2.91 -5.46
CA ALA A 88 17.32 4.00 -6.15
C ALA A 88 18.15 4.50 -7.35
N THR A 89 17.51 5.23 -8.25
CA THR A 89 18.24 5.97 -9.31
C THR A 89 18.64 7.35 -8.80
N GLY A 90 19.62 8.02 -9.42
CA GLY A 90 20.03 9.38 -9.04
C GLY A 90 21.53 9.54 -8.86
N THR A 91 21.93 10.54 -8.08
CA THR A 91 23.33 10.86 -7.78
C THR A 91 23.78 10.23 -6.45
N GLY A 92 24.97 10.61 -5.97
CA GLY A 92 25.54 10.09 -4.73
C GLY A 92 26.16 8.70 -4.91
N ASN A 93 27.21 8.45 -4.13
CA ASN A 93 27.93 7.18 -4.13
C ASN A 93 27.59 6.40 -2.87
N TYR A 94 27.77 5.08 -2.93
CA TYR A 94 27.73 4.19 -1.78
C TYR A 94 28.83 3.14 -1.95
N SER A 95 29.23 2.50 -0.86
CA SER A 95 30.22 1.43 -0.85
C SER A 95 29.69 0.24 -0.07
N GLY A 96 29.94 -0.97 -0.56
CA GLY A 96 29.48 -2.20 0.08
C GLY A 96 28.27 -2.81 -0.61
N VAL A 97 27.58 -3.69 0.11
CA VAL A 97 26.41 -4.43 -0.41
C VAL A 97 25.14 -3.65 -0.07
N PRO A 98 24.19 -3.51 -1.02
CA PRO A 98 22.86 -2.99 -0.73
C PRO A 98 22.18 -3.63 0.49
N GLY A 99 21.64 -2.79 1.37
CA GLY A 99 20.97 -3.18 2.60
C GLY A 99 21.10 -2.15 3.71
N ASP A 100 20.49 -2.47 4.85
CA ASP A 100 20.43 -1.60 6.03
C ASP A 100 21.83 -1.20 6.53
N ASN A 101 21.97 0.08 6.89
CA ASN A 101 23.21 0.75 7.28
C ASN A 101 24.23 0.94 6.14
N THR A 102 23.82 0.74 4.89
CA THR A 102 24.59 1.19 3.72
C THR A 102 24.04 2.53 3.27
N PHE A 103 24.85 3.57 3.43
CA PHE A 103 24.41 4.92 3.13
C PHE A 103 24.85 5.34 1.73
N ARG A 104 23.95 6.01 1.01
CA ARG A 104 24.25 6.66 -0.26
C ARG A 104 24.16 8.18 -0.14
N GLY A 105 25.13 8.89 -0.69
CA GLY A 105 25.18 10.34 -0.69
C GLY A 105 26.59 10.86 -1.01
N PRO A 106 26.97 12.05 -0.52
CA PRO A 106 26.15 13.02 0.22
C PRO A 106 25.21 13.82 -0.70
N TYR A 107 24.10 14.32 -0.14
CA TYR A 107 23.17 15.24 -0.82
C TYR A 107 23.15 16.60 -0.13
N SER A 108 23.45 17.66 -0.87
CA SER A 108 23.61 19.02 -0.33
C SER A 108 22.79 20.07 -1.09
N THR A 109 22.60 19.86 -2.38
CA THR A 109 21.87 20.77 -3.28
C THR A 109 20.77 20.03 -4.04
N SER A 110 19.94 20.75 -4.78
CA SER A 110 18.88 20.17 -5.61
C SER A 110 19.41 19.33 -6.79
N GLY A 111 20.69 19.51 -7.16
CA GLY A 111 21.41 18.66 -8.10
C GLY A 111 21.79 17.30 -7.52
N ASP A 112 21.78 17.16 -6.18
CA ASP A 112 22.07 15.92 -5.49
C ASP A 112 20.76 15.24 -5.07
N TYR A 113 20.40 14.13 -5.71
CA TYR A 113 19.09 13.52 -5.52
C TYR A 113 19.08 12.00 -5.67
N LEU A 114 18.07 11.40 -5.03
CA LEU A 114 17.59 10.04 -5.28
C LEU A 114 16.20 10.08 -5.85
N LEU A 115 15.89 9.10 -6.70
CA LEU A 115 14.60 8.92 -7.33
C LEU A 115 14.15 7.47 -7.14
N TYR A 116 13.15 7.31 -6.29
CA TYR A 116 12.52 6.05 -5.94
C TYR A 116 11.31 5.80 -6.83
N ALA A 117 11.25 4.61 -7.43
CA ALA A 117 10.05 4.12 -8.11
C ALA A 117 9.23 3.28 -7.13
N ILE A 118 7.93 3.54 -7.06
CA ILE A 118 6.99 2.84 -6.18
C ILE A 118 5.91 2.27 -7.08
N SER A 119 5.69 0.96 -7.01
CA SER A 119 4.60 0.28 -7.69
C SER A 119 3.53 -0.15 -6.70
N ASP A 120 2.38 -0.56 -7.23
CA ASP A 120 1.35 -1.29 -6.48
C ASP A 120 0.80 -0.54 -5.26
N VAL A 121 0.79 0.79 -5.31
CA VAL A 121 0.13 1.60 -4.29
C VAL A 121 -1.37 1.32 -4.36
N PRO A 122 -2.01 0.89 -3.26
CA PRO A 122 -3.37 0.33 -3.35
C PRO A 122 -4.43 1.39 -3.65
N ILE A 123 -4.25 2.63 -3.18
CA ILE A 123 -5.24 3.71 -3.33
C ILE A 123 -4.57 5.07 -3.50
N THR A 124 -5.30 6.02 -4.08
CA THR A 124 -4.93 7.43 -4.03
C THR A 124 -5.33 8.01 -2.67
N ALA A 125 -4.37 8.48 -1.87
CA ALA A 125 -4.63 9.09 -0.56
C ALA A 125 -3.49 10.03 -0.11
N SER A 126 -3.78 10.92 0.84
CA SER A 126 -2.84 11.89 1.41
C SER A 126 -2.29 11.52 2.79
N ASN A 127 -2.59 10.30 3.27
CA ASN A 127 -2.24 9.84 4.61
C ASN A 127 -1.19 8.71 4.60
N TYR A 128 -0.34 8.67 3.57
CA TYR A 128 0.83 7.79 3.57
C TYR A 128 1.93 8.40 4.43
N THR A 129 2.52 7.61 5.31
CA THR A 129 3.66 8.01 6.14
C THR A 129 4.95 7.66 5.41
N LEU A 130 5.77 8.67 5.10
CA LEU A 130 7.13 8.51 4.60
C LEU A 130 8.12 8.68 5.77
N SER A 131 8.87 7.64 6.05
CA SER A 131 10.02 7.66 6.96
C SER A 131 11.31 7.67 6.14
N ILE A 132 12.23 8.57 6.46
CA ILE A 132 13.52 8.72 5.79
C ILE A 132 14.60 8.45 6.84
N ARG A 133 15.38 7.38 6.66
CA ARG A 133 16.55 7.06 7.49
C ARG A 133 17.77 7.71 6.87
N TYR A 134 18.41 8.62 7.60
CA TYR A 134 19.54 9.40 7.10
C TYR A 134 20.64 9.56 8.15
N GLN A 135 21.81 9.98 7.70
CA GLN A 135 22.97 10.33 8.51
C GLN A 135 23.56 11.65 8.04
N THR A 136 23.92 12.52 8.97
CA THR A 136 24.69 13.75 8.71
C THR A 136 26.05 13.62 9.38
N ASN A 137 27.12 14.03 8.69
CA ASN A 137 28.51 13.95 9.20
C ASN A 137 29.01 15.31 9.72
N SER A 138 28.10 16.08 10.29
CA SER A 138 28.34 17.39 10.88
C SER A 138 27.31 17.64 11.98
N GLN A 139 27.62 18.53 12.94
CA GLN A 139 26.68 18.99 13.96
C GLN A 139 25.75 20.13 13.48
N THR A 140 25.99 20.69 12.29
CA THR A 140 25.12 21.73 11.72
C THR A 140 23.80 21.16 11.23
N SER A 141 22.71 21.89 11.43
CA SER A 141 21.41 21.57 10.82
C SER A 141 21.39 21.87 9.31
N GLY A 142 20.36 21.36 8.63
CA GLY A 142 20.13 21.66 7.22
C GLY A 142 18.68 21.38 6.80
N LEU A 143 18.46 21.39 5.50
CA LEU A 143 17.18 21.07 4.87
C LEU A 143 17.40 20.07 3.74
N GLY A 144 16.51 19.08 3.68
CA GLY A 144 16.27 18.25 2.51
C GLY A 144 14.90 18.57 1.91
N THR A 145 14.66 18.09 0.69
CA THR A 145 13.37 18.25 0.00
C THR A 145 12.88 16.91 -0.55
N VAL A 146 11.59 16.65 -0.38
CA VAL A 146 10.84 15.57 -1.00
C VAL A 146 9.92 16.13 -2.09
N ILE A 147 9.88 15.47 -3.25
CA ILE A 147 8.98 15.80 -4.35
C ILE A 147 8.29 14.52 -4.79
N VAL A 148 6.96 14.48 -4.71
CA VAL A 148 6.17 13.31 -5.08
C VAL A 148 5.50 13.55 -6.43
N ASN A 149 5.68 12.64 -7.39
CA ASN A 149 5.11 12.69 -8.73
C ASN A 149 5.32 14.04 -9.46
N ASN A 150 6.50 14.65 -9.29
CA ASN A 150 6.82 15.99 -9.83
C ASN A 150 5.86 17.10 -9.35
N GLY A 151 5.14 16.87 -8.25
CA GLY A 151 4.23 17.83 -7.64
C GLY A 151 4.94 18.85 -6.74
N MET A 152 4.23 19.33 -5.72
CA MET A 152 4.77 20.31 -4.78
C MET A 152 5.98 19.76 -4.01
N THR A 153 6.92 20.67 -3.72
CA THR A 153 8.11 20.38 -2.91
C THR A 153 7.75 20.44 -1.43
N ILE A 154 8.17 19.43 -0.66
CA ILE A 154 8.00 19.36 0.79
C ILE A 154 9.39 19.39 1.41
N ASP A 155 9.74 20.48 2.10
CA ASP A 155 11.00 20.55 2.82
C ASP A 155 10.90 19.85 4.17
N PHE A 156 12.02 19.30 4.62
CA PHE A 156 12.13 18.75 5.96
C PHE A 156 13.47 19.10 6.63
N PRO A 157 13.47 19.30 7.96
CA PRO A 157 14.69 19.58 8.71
C PRO A 157 15.61 18.36 8.76
N LEU A 158 16.89 18.63 8.59
CA LEU A 158 17.98 17.70 8.86
C LEU A 158 18.62 18.10 10.19
N GLU A 159 18.69 17.15 11.11
CA GLU A 159 19.46 17.29 12.33
C GLU A 159 20.95 17.00 12.06
N GLY A 160 21.82 17.85 12.61
CA GLY A 160 23.25 17.56 12.68
C GLY A 160 23.52 16.50 13.74
N ALA A 161 24.19 15.42 13.37
CA ALA A 161 24.35 14.24 14.23
C ALA A 161 25.79 13.69 14.27
N ASP A 162 26.74 14.32 13.56
CA ASP A 162 28.16 13.95 13.52
C ASP A 162 28.42 12.43 13.36
N GLY A 163 27.83 11.85 12.33
CA GLY A 163 27.87 10.41 12.03
C GLY A 163 26.71 9.62 12.62
N GLY A 164 25.92 10.23 13.51
CA GLY A 164 24.71 9.63 14.07
C GLY A 164 23.59 9.49 13.03
N GLN A 165 22.84 8.40 13.15
CA GLN A 165 21.66 8.15 12.31
C GLN A 165 20.42 8.85 12.88
N ARG A 166 19.53 9.30 11.99
CA ARG A 166 18.27 9.97 12.29
C ARG A 166 17.17 9.44 11.39
N THR A 167 15.93 9.52 11.87
CA THR A 167 14.75 9.21 11.06
C THR A 167 13.83 10.42 11.07
N TYR A 168 13.54 10.95 9.90
CA TYR A 168 12.49 11.96 9.75
C TYR A 168 11.22 11.31 9.22
N ILE A 169 10.06 11.74 9.71
CA ILE A 169 8.76 11.17 9.35
C ILE A 169 7.83 12.30 8.89
N MET A 170 7.18 12.12 7.74
CA MET A 170 6.18 13.06 7.21
C MET A 170 4.99 12.32 6.58
N SER A 171 3.88 13.03 6.42
CA SER A 171 2.77 12.55 5.58
C SER A 171 2.98 13.00 4.13
N ILE A 172 2.67 12.11 3.18
CA ILE A 172 2.73 12.36 1.74
C ILE A 172 1.45 11.89 1.04
N SER A 173 1.21 12.42 -0.16
CA SER A 173 0.14 11.96 -1.03
C SER A 173 0.67 11.07 -2.14
N LEU A 174 0.06 9.90 -2.31
CA LEU A 174 0.35 8.97 -3.40
C LEU A 174 -0.94 8.70 -4.18
N ASN A 175 -0.78 8.41 -5.47
CA ASN A 175 -1.84 7.91 -6.35
C ASN A 175 -1.90 6.38 -6.26
N ALA A 176 -3.05 5.78 -6.56
CA ALA A 176 -3.12 4.35 -6.79
C ALA A 176 -2.19 3.94 -7.96
N GLY A 177 -1.56 2.77 -7.86
CA GLY A 177 -0.61 2.26 -8.84
C GLY A 177 0.80 2.84 -8.67
N THR A 178 1.37 3.34 -9.75
CA THR A 178 2.78 3.76 -9.80
C THR A 178 2.98 5.21 -9.37
N ASN A 179 4.01 5.43 -8.56
CA ASN A 179 4.43 6.75 -8.10
C ASN A 179 5.94 6.90 -8.18
N ARG A 180 6.41 8.15 -8.11
CA ARG A 180 7.83 8.49 -7.95
C ARG A 180 8.03 9.43 -6.79
N ILE A 181 9.03 9.15 -5.96
CA ILE A 181 9.49 10.06 -4.92
C ILE A 181 10.92 10.48 -5.26
N ARG A 182 11.13 11.78 -5.40
CA ARG A 182 12.46 12.38 -5.45
C ARG A 182 12.81 12.93 -4.07
N LEU A 183 13.96 12.52 -3.56
CA LEU A 183 14.58 13.04 -2.34
C LEU A 183 15.84 13.79 -2.75
N GLN A 184 16.01 15.04 -2.33
CA GLN A 184 17.15 15.86 -2.75
C GLN A 184 17.71 16.75 -1.64
N GLY A 185 18.95 17.18 -1.81
CA GLY A 185 19.55 18.25 -1.01
C GLY A 185 18.89 19.60 -1.23
N LYS A 186 19.05 20.50 -0.27
CA LYS A 186 18.60 21.89 -0.38
C LYS A 186 19.63 22.89 0.15
N SER A 187 19.92 22.85 1.45
CA SER A 187 20.82 23.83 2.09
C SER A 187 21.31 23.35 3.44
N GLY A 188 22.44 23.89 3.90
CA GLY A 188 23.02 23.56 5.20
C GLY A 188 23.83 22.26 5.14
N THR A 189 23.70 21.42 6.16
CA THR A 189 24.43 20.15 6.21
C THR A 189 24.06 19.20 5.08
N ALA A 190 25.04 18.48 4.54
CA ALA A 190 24.80 17.40 3.62
C ALA A 190 24.41 16.12 4.39
N PHE A 191 23.58 15.29 3.76
CA PHE A 191 23.11 14.05 4.36
C PHE A 191 23.33 12.86 3.43
N ASN A 192 23.46 11.68 4.01
CA ASN A 192 23.47 10.40 3.32
C ASN A 192 22.22 9.63 3.74
N VAL A 193 21.63 8.86 2.82
CA VAL A 193 20.37 8.15 3.05
C VAL A 193 20.65 6.66 3.09
N ASP A 194 20.06 5.97 4.07
CA ASP A 194 20.06 4.51 4.18
C ASP A 194 18.86 3.97 3.40
N TYR A 195 17.64 4.29 3.84
CA TYR A 195 16.42 3.89 3.16
C TYR A 195 15.29 4.89 3.34
N ILE A 196 14.27 4.72 2.52
CA ILE A 196 12.92 5.21 2.80
C ILE A 196 11.98 4.06 3.13
N MET A 197 11.01 4.33 3.99
CA MET A 197 9.91 3.42 4.28
C MET A 197 8.59 4.18 4.13
N ILE A 198 7.68 3.60 3.37
CA ILE A 198 6.36 4.15 3.12
C ILE A 198 5.36 3.22 3.77
N THR A 199 4.54 3.74 4.67
CA THR A 199 3.50 2.97 5.31
C THR A 199 2.15 3.66 5.22
N ARG A 200 1.09 2.87 5.26
CA ARG A 200 -0.27 3.34 5.46
C ARG A 200 -1.00 2.28 6.26
N GLN A 201 -1.65 2.68 7.34
CA GLN A 201 -2.52 1.79 8.09
C GLN A 201 -3.87 1.65 7.37
N ALA A 202 -4.61 0.61 7.73
CA ALA A 202 -6.00 0.55 7.32
C ALA A 202 -6.78 1.74 7.90
N SER A 203 -7.68 2.28 7.09
CA SER A 203 -8.56 3.40 7.43
C SER A 203 -9.97 2.91 7.56
#